data_AF-A0A0F7RX45-F1
#
_entry.id   AF-A0A0F7RX45-F1
#
_cell.length_a   1.000
_cell.length_b   1.000
_cell.length_c   1.000
_cell.angle_alpha   90.00
_cell.angle_beta   90.00
_cell.angle_gamma   90.00
#
_symmetry.space_group_name_H-M   'P 1'
#
loop_
_entity.id
_entity.type
_entity.pdbx_description
1 polymer ?
#
loop_
_entity_poly.entity_id
_entity_poly.type
_entity_poly.pdbx_seq_one_letter_code
_entity_poly.pdbx_strand_id
1 'polypeptide(L)'
;MPEPTPINGRNPAGGAENGNENAAASTPLKLLKAVKEVQERRISVWREYDDAFDTFLNPTDSSSPQAPVNSSQNNHSHSTANPPASEPDTSTGRGCAGCSSSTIPLSADLLAQILQITTQALIECGHRLRTIQTELVHSDSSNLAHLVDRIQTKENALLRSVVQRDQLRKTMLKPNEDEVERDDDEEASERIAQFDETVKEIRTEIAELMQEVYAESLELQLTDG
;
A
#
# COMPACT_ATOMS: atom_id res chain seq x y z
N MET A 1 -57.27 -22.15 24.22
CA MET A 1 -56.99 -20.79 23.73
C MET A 1 -57.46 -19.78 24.76
N PRO A 2 -56.57 -18.94 25.27
CA PRO A 2 -56.92 -17.63 25.80
C PRO A 2 -56.23 -16.49 25.02
N GLU A 3 -56.97 -15.41 24.79
CA GLU A 3 -56.57 -14.14 24.17
C GLU A 3 -55.81 -13.21 25.16
N PRO A 4 -55.21 -12.10 24.68
CA PRO A 4 -54.06 -11.44 25.29
C PRO A 4 -54.43 -10.29 26.26
N THR A 5 -53.51 -9.97 27.17
CA THR A 5 -53.59 -8.74 27.99
C THR A 5 -52.42 -7.81 27.63
N PRO A 6 -52.69 -6.50 27.38
CA PRO A 6 -51.69 -5.53 26.94
C PRO A 6 -50.95 -4.92 28.13
N ILE A 7 -49.65 -4.66 27.99
CA ILE A 7 -48.90 -3.74 28.84
C ILE A 7 -48.48 -2.56 27.98
N ASN A 8 -49.04 -1.39 28.32
CA ASN A 8 -48.73 -0.11 27.73
C ASN A 8 -48.07 0.77 28.80
N GLY A 9 -46.97 1.42 28.43
CA GLY A 9 -46.58 2.73 28.97
C GLY A 9 -45.41 2.78 29.95
N ARG A 10 -44.24 3.20 29.44
CA ARG A 10 -43.62 4.48 29.86
C ARG A 10 -42.47 4.85 28.90
N ASN A 11 -42.66 5.94 28.13
CA ASN A 11 -41.62 6.70 27.44
C ASN A 11 -40.58 7.25 28.43
N PRO A 12 -39.36 7.53 27.95
CA PRO A 12 -38.84 8.88 28.07
C PRO A 12 -38.74 9.53 26.69
N ALA A 13 -39.45 10.66 26.57
CA ALA A 13 -39.21 11.63 25.52
C ALA A 13 -37.89 12.37 25.82
N GLY A 14 -37.04 12.40 24.80
CA GLY A 14 -35.90 13.30 24.61
C GLY A 14 -35.47 13.02 23.18
N GLY A 15 -36.03 13.72 22.19
CA GLY A 15 -35.53 15.04 21.81
C GLY A 15 -34.22 14.83 21.07
N ALA A 16 -34.30 14.50 19.77
CA ALA A 16 -33.95 15.40 18.68
C ALA A 16 -32.41 15.59 18.63
N GLU A 17 -31.68 15.32 17.55
CA GLU A 17 -31.89 15.66 16.16
C GLU A 17 -30.93 14.80 15.31
N ASN A 18 -31.28 14.62 14.03
CA ASN A 18 -30.33 14.46 12.93
C ASN A 18 -29.32 13.30 12.96
N GLY A 19 -29.82 12.12 12.62
CA GLY A 19 -29.02 11.04 12.03
C GLY A 19 -29.76 10.38 10.88
N ASN A 20 -30.64 11.10 10.19
CA ASN A 20 -31.15 10.67 8.89
C ASN A 20 -30.06 10.95 7.85
N GLU A 21 -28.90 10.33 8.05
CA GLU A 21 -28.06 9.93 6.93
C GLU A 21 -28.91 8.90 6.19
N ASN A 22 -29.77 9.38 5.29
CA ASN A 22 -29.85 8.71 4.01
C ASN A 22 -28.40 8.48 3.63
N ALA A 23 -27.89 7.26 3.82
CA ALA A 23 -26.68 6.80 3.18
C ALA A 23 -27.01 6.91 1.70
N ALA A 24 -26.80 8.12 1.15
CA ALA A 24 -27.08 8.41 -0.23
C ALA A 24 -26.24 7.39 -0.98
N ALA A 25 -26.92 6.46 -1.67
CA ALA A 25 -26.25 5.40 -2.41
C ALA A 25 -25.13 6.05 -3.21
N SER A 26 -23.90 5.59 -3.01
CA SER A 26 -22.74 6.17 -3.67
C SER A 26 -23.00 6.12 -5.18
N THR A 27 -22.90 7.27 -5.85
CA THR A 27 -23.12 7.28 -7.30
C THR A 27 -22.05 6.41 -7.99
N PRO A 28 -22.35 5.77 -9.13
CA PRO A 28 -21.37 4.96 -9.87
C PRO A 28 -20.06 5.73 -10.14
N LEU A 29 -20.15 7.01 -10.48
CA LEU A 29 -18.98 7.87 -10.66
C LEU A 29 -18.13 8.04 -9.38
N LYS A 30 -18.78 8.20 -8.22
CA LYS A 30 -18.07 8.27 -6.92
C LYS A 30 -17.38 6.95 -6.59
N LEU A 31 -18.03 5.83 -6.91
CA LEU A 31 -17.47 4.48 -6.73
C LEU A 31 -16.25 4.26 -7.64
N LEU A 32 -16.30 4.63 -8.92
CA LEU A 32 -15.14 4.54 -9.82
C LEU A 32 -13.97 5.44 -9.40
N LYS A 33 -14.23 6.63 -8.85
CA LYS A 33 -13.18 7.47 -8.24
C LYS A 33 -12.54 6.75 -7.06
N ALA A 34 -13.32 6.10 -6.21
CA ALA A 34 -12.80 5.30 -5.11
C ALA A 34 -11.98 4.09 -5.60
N VAL A 35 -12.34 3.46 -6.72
CA VAL A 35 -11.51 2.40 -7.35
C VAL A 35 -10.13 2.94 -7.71
N LYS A 36 -10.06 4.13 -8.32
CA LYS A 36 -8.80 4.79 -8.68
C LYS A 36 -7.94 5.06 -7.44
N GLU A 37 -8.51 5.66 -6.40
CA GLU A 37 -7.80 5.93 -5.14
C GLU A 37 -7.24 4.65 -4.49
N VAL A 38 -8.05 3.57 -4.47
CA VAL A 38 -7.63 2.26 -3.96
C VAL A 38 -6.45 1.73 -4.76
N GLN A 39 -6.50 1.85 -6.09
CA GLN A 39 -5.46 1.37 -6.98
C GLN A 39 -4.16 2.19 -6.88
N GLU A 40 -4.25 3.51 -6.77
CA GLU A 40 -3.09 4.37 -6.53
C GLU A 40 -2.39 4.01 -5.20
N ARG A 41 -3.17 3.84 -4.13
CA ARG A 41 -2.64 3.37 -2.82
C ARG A 41 -1.98 2.01 -2.97
N ARG A 42 -2.62 1.08 -3.68
CA ARG A 42 -2.12 -0.28 -3.87
C ARG A 42 -0.80 -0.31 -4.64
N ILE A 43 -0.66 0.52 -5.67
CA ILE A 43 0.60 0.69 -6.42
C ILE A 43 1.69 1.25 -5.50
N SER A 44 1.38 2.23 -4.65
CA SER A 44 2.34 2.76 -3.68
C SER A 44 2.82 1.67 -2.71
N VAL A 45 1.89 0.89 -2.16
CA VAL A 45 2.21 -0.22 -1.24
C VAL A 45 3.06 -1.29 -1.94
N TRP A 46 2.76 -1.61 -3.20
CA TRP A 46 3.58 -2.54 -3.98
C TRP A 46 5.02 -2.05 -4.19
N ARG A 47 5.21 -0.74 -4.40
CA ARG A 47 6.56 -0.17 -4.52
C ARG A 47 7.32 -0.26 -3.20
N GLU A 48 6.67 0.03 -2.08
CA GLU A 48 7.28 -0.11 -0.75
C GLU A 48 7.63 -1.57 -0.44
N TYR A 49 6.77 -2.51 -0.83
CA TYR A 49 7.02 -3.94 -0.71
C TYR A 49 8.24 -4.36 -1.55
N ASP A 50 8.27 -4.02 -2.84
CA ASP A 50 9.34 -4.38 -3.77
C ASP A 50 10.68 -3.78 -3.29
N ASP A 51 10.70 -2.51 -2.86
CA ASP A 51 11.90 -1.82 -2.35
C ASP A 51 12.45 -2.45 -1.06
N ALA A 52 11.57 -2.77 -0.11
CA ALA A 52 11.96 -3.44 1.13
C ALA A 52 12.51 -4.84 0.86
N PHE A 53 11.89 -5.58 -0.06
CA PHE A 53 12.31 -6.92 -0.42
C PHE A 53 13.65 -6.92 -1.17
N ASP A 54 13.84 -6.02 -2.14
CA ASP A 54 15.09 -5.88 -2.88
C ASP A 54 16.25 -5.45 -1.98
N THR A 55 16.00 -4.54 -1.02
CA THR A 55 17.00 -4.14 -0.01
C THR A 55 17.44 -5.32 0.87
N PHE A 56 16.53 -6.25 1.16
CA PHE A 56 16.84 -7.45 1.93
C PHE A 56 17.62 -8.49 1.12
N LEU A 57 17.24 -8.71 -0.14
CA LEU A 57 17.94 -9.66 -1.01
C LEU A 57 19.33 -9.17 -1.42
N ASN A 58 19.48 -7.85 -1.60
CA ASN A 58 20.73 -7.21 -1.98
C ASN A 58 21.11 -6.15 -0.94
N PRO A 59 21.52 -6.56 0.28
CA PRO A 59 22.05 -5.62 1.25
C PRO A 59 23.32 -5.02 0.65
N THR A 60 23.18 -3.86 0.03
CA THR A 60 24.30 -3.19 -0.62
C THR A 60 25.24 -2.75 0.49
N ASP A 61 26.49 -3.21 0.49
CA ASP A 61 27.54 -2.65 1.33
C ASP A 61 27.61 -1.14 1.03
N SER A 62 26.98 -0.36 1.90
CA SER A 62 26.66 1.04 1.70
C SER A 62 27.90 1.88 1.38
N SER A 63 28.08 2.18 0.10
CA SER A 63 29.11 3.10 -0.40
C SER A 63 28.61 3.90 -1.62
N SER A 64 27.48 4.61 -1.47
CA SER A 64 27.22 5.81 -2.29
C SER A 64 26.13 6.72 -1.71
N PRO A 65 26.31 8.05 -1.67
CA PRO A 65 25.44 8.97 -0.97
C PRO A 65 24.39 9.61 -1.90
N GLN A 66 23.10 9.46 -1.59
CA GLN A 66 22.05 10.33 -2.13
C GLN A 66 21.04 10.78 -1.06
N ALA A 67 20.47 11.96 -1.32
CA ALA A 67 20.01 12.99 -0.39
C ALA A 67 18.66 12.73 0.31
N PRO A 68 18.39 13.38 1.47
CA PRO A 68 17.26 13.05 2.33
C PRO A 68 15.96 13.79 1.96
N VAL A 69 14.85 13.06 2.06
CA VAL A 69 13.48 13.56 2.11
C VAL A 69 13.20 14.15 3.51
N ASN A 70 12.75 15.40 3.52
CA ASN A 70 12.51 16.23 4.71
C ASN A 70 11.23 15.79 5.45
N SER A 71 11.38 15.15 6.61
CA SER A 71 10.29 14.96 7.59
C SER A 71 10.51 15.87 8.79
N SER A 72 9.56 16.79 8.94
CA SER A 72 9.44 17.79 9.99
C SER A 72 9.15 17.15 11.35
N GLN A 73 9.93 17.44 12.38
CA GLN A 73 9.50 17.34 13.77
C GLN A 73 10.21 18.36 14.66
N ASN A 74 9.39 19.10 15.38
CA ASN A 74 9.66 20.25 16.21
C ASN A 74 9.94 19.79 17.65
N ASN A 75 10.94 20.33 18.35
CA ASN A 75 10.83 20.65 19.78
C ASN A 75 11.98 21.51 20.34
N HIS A 76 11.57 22.39 21.25
CA HIS A 76 12.28 23.51 21.88
C HIS A 76 13.44 23.14 22.82
N SER A 77 14.42 24.06 22.99
CA SER A 77 14.76 24.68 24.29
C SER A 77 15.87 25.73 24.20
N HIS A 78 15.72 26.76 25.05
CA HIS A 78 16.50 27.98 25.20
C HIS A 78 17.93 27.79 25.75
N SER A 79 18.88 28.69 25.39
CA SER A 79 19.67 29.43 26.40
C SER A 79 20.57 30.53 25.80
N THR A 80 20.73 31.60 26.58
CA THR A 80 21.24 32.94 26.28
C THR A 80 22.64 33.23 26.85
N ALA A 81 23.35 34.19 26.22
CA ALA A 81 24.43 35.07 26.74
C ALA A 81 25.84 34.46 26.95
N ASN A 82 27.00 35.11 26.76
CA ASN A 82 27.51 36.35 26.12
C ASN A 82 29.07 36.25 26.06
N PRO A 83 29.80 37.12 25.33
CA PRO A 83 31.24 37.00 24.95
C PRO A 83 32.20 37.81 25.91
N PRO A 84 33.56 37.85 25.79
CA PRO A 84 34.30 38.56 24.71
C PRO A 84 35.73 38.06 24.29
N ALA A 85 36.04 38.35 23.02
CA ALA A 85 37.26 38.89 22.40
C ALA A 85 38.65 38.19 22.53
N SER A 86 39.16 37.69 21.39
CA SER A 86 40.31 38.27 20.64
C SER A 86 40.47 37.55 19.29
N GLU A 87 40.51 38.31 18.19
CA GLU A 87 40.67 37.86 16.78
C GLU A 87 42.16 37.59 16.42
N PRO A 88 42.56 37.32 15.16
CA PRO A 88 41.82 36.89 13.96
C PRO A 88 42.48 35.69 13.25
N ASP A 89 41.72 34.79 12.62
CA ASP A 89 42.23 34.10 11.43
C ASP A 89 41.15 33.43 10.57
N THR A 90 41.22 33.77 9.28
CA THR A 90 40.82 32.97 8.12
C THR A 90 39.38 32.41 8.01
N SER A 91 38.61 33.08 7.16
CA SER A 91 37.87 32.49 6.03
C SER A 91 37.12 31.16 6.22
N THR A 92 35.80 31.29 6.14
CA THR A 92 34.92 30.45 5.29
C THR A 92 34.72 28.99 5.69
N GLY A 93 33.48 28.68 6.10
CA GLY A 93 32.93 27.33 5.96
C GLY A 93 32.31 26.78 7.24
N ARG A 94 31.01 27.05 7.42
CA ARG A 94 30.13 26.27 8.28
C ARG A 94 30.12 24.81 7.78
N GLY A 95 31.00 23.98 8.32
CA GLY A 95 30.97 22.54 8.16
C GLY A 95 30.42 21.90 9.43
N CYS A 96 29.12 21.64 9.46
CA CYS A 96 28.52 20.75 10.46
C CYS A 96 28.96 19.32 10.11
N ALA A 97 30.16 18.94 10.58
CA ALA A 97 30.64 17.57 10.53
C ALA A 97 30.03 16.81 11.71
N GLY A 98 29.17 15.83 11.42
CA GLY A 98 28.80 14.82 12.43
C GLY A 98 27.31 14.64 12.71
N CYS A 99 26.43 14.72 11.70
CA CYS A 99 25.20 13.92 11.75
C CYS A 99 25.52 12.56 11.13
N SER A 100 25.98 11.62 11.96
CA SER A 100 26.14 10.21 11.59
C SER A 100 24.78 9.63 11.25
N SER A 101 24.37 9.75 9.98
CA SER A 101 23.24 9.03 9.43
C SER A 101 23.70 7.61 9.10
N SER A 102 23.71 6.75 10.10
CA SER A 102 23.76 5.31 9.86
C SER A 102 22.41 4.88 9.30
N THR A 103 22.29 4.64 8.01
CA THR A 103 21.24 3.75 7.49
C THR A 103 21.64 2.35 7.92
N ILE A 104 21.14 1.96 9.09
CA ILE A 104 21.34 0.63 9.64
C ILE A 104 20.76 -0.35 8.61
N PRO A 105 21.50 -1.39 8.17
CA PRO A 105 20.94 -2.43 7.33
C PRO A 105 19.65 -2.94 7.98
N LEU A 106 18.55 -3.00 7.21
CA LEU A 106 17.25 -3.42 7.75
C LEU A 106 17.45 -4.76 8.45
N SER A 107 17.23 -4.80 9.76
CA SER A 107 17.28 -6.07 10.48
C SER A 107 16.21 -7.00 9.91
N ALA A 108 16.45 -8.31 9.97
CA ALA A 108 15.46 -9.30 9.54
C ALA A 108 14.08 -9.06 10.20
N ASP A 109 14.07 -8.56 11.43
CA ASP A 109 12.86 -8.18 12.17
C ASP A 109 12.16 -6.95 11.58
N LEU A 110 12.92 -5.94 11.16
CA LEU A 110 12.36 -4.73 10.54
C LEU A 110 11.79 -5.04 9.15
N LEU A 111 12.46 -5.89 8.36
CA LEU A 111 11.88 -6.36 7.11
C LEU A 111 10.60 -7.16 7.35
N ALA A 112 10.61 -8.11 8.29
CA ALA A 112 9.41 -8.88 8.60
C ALA A 112 8.24 -7.97 8.98
N GLN A 113 8.52 -6.90 9.71
CA GLN A 113 7.55 -5.86 10.03
C GLN A 113 7.06 -5.09 8.79
N ILE A 114 7.96 -4.66 7.90
CA ILE A 114 7.58 -3.96 6.66
C ILE A 114 6.74 -4.86 5.75
N LEU A 115 7.15 -6.13 5.55
CA LEU A 115 6.38 -7.11 4.76
C LEU A 115 5.02 -7.39 5.39
N GLN A 116 4.93 -7.43 6.72
CA GLN A 116 3.65 -7.59 7.42
C GLN A 116 2.73 -6.38 7.21
N ILE A 117 3.26 -5.15 7.34
CA ILE A 117 2.47 -3.91 7.17
C ILE A 117 1.99 -3.78 5.73
N THR A 118 2.89 -3.96 4.76
CA THR A 118 2.55 -3.87 3.33
C THR A 118 1.54 -4.95 2.93
N THR A 119 1.71 -6.19 3.39
CA THR A 119 0.71 -7.26 3.16
C THR A 119 -0.65 -6.90 3.74
N GLN A 120 -0.69 -6.37 4.97
CA GLN A 120 -1.95 -5.93 5.59
C GLN A 120 -2.62 -4.81 4.79
N ALA A 121 -1.84 -3.84 4.30
CA ALA A 121 -2.34 -2.74 3.47
C ALA A 121 -2.86 -3.24 2.11
N LEU A 122 -2.22 -4.25 1.49
CA LEU A 122 -2.72 -4.89 0.26
C LEU A 122 -4.06 -5.62 0.50
N ILE A 123 -4.21 -6.29 1.63
CA ILE A 123 -5.47 -6.93 2.04
C ILE A 123 -6.56 -5.88 2.25
N GLU A 124 -6.25 -4.78 2.94
CA GLU A 124 -7.17 -3.66 3.15
C GLU A 124 -7.65 -3.09 1.81
N CYS A 125 -6.74 -2.88 0.85
CA CYS A 125 -7.10 -2.44 -0.50
C CYS A 125 -8.07 -3.41 -1.18
N GLY A 126 -7.84 -4.72 -1.06
CA GLY A 126 -8.75 -5.75 -1.58
C GLY A 126 -10.13 -5.75 -0.92
N HIS A 127 -10.20 -5.52 0.40
CA HIS A 127 -11.47 -5.39 1.10
C HIS A 127 -12.26 -4.17 0.64
N ARG A 128 -11.60 -3.02 0.53
CA ARG A 128 -12.22 -1.79 0.04
C ARG A 128 -12.73 -1.95 -1.39
N LEU A 129 -11.98 -2.63 -2.26
CA LEU A 129 -12.40 -2.91 -3.63
C LEU A 129 -13.63 -3.83 -3.69
N ARG A 130 -13.71 -4.84 -2.81
CA ARG A 130 -14.90 -5.71 -2.69
C ARG A 130 -16.13 -4.96 -2.17
N THR A 131 -15.97 -4.01 -1.25
CA THR A 131 -17.08 -3.15 -0.82
C THR A 131 -17.60 -2.32 -1.99
N ILE A 132 -16.70 -1.69 -2.76
CA ILE A 132 -17.07 -0.92 -3.95
C ILE A 132 -17.79 -1.79 -4.99
N GLN A 133 -17.26 -2.99 -5.28
CA GLN A 133 -17.92 -3.96 -6.16
C GLN A 133 -19.33 -4.26 -5.69
N THR A 134 -19.52 -4.51 -4.39
CA THR A 134 -20.83 -4.81 -3.81
C THR A 134 -21.78 -3.64 -4.00
N GLU A 135 -21.36 -2.39 -3.75
CA GLU A 135 -22.18 -1.21 -4.00
C GLU A 135 -22.54 -1.05 -5.49
N LEU A 136 -21.60 -1.34 -6.40
CA LEU A 136 -21.85 -1.31 -7.85
C LEU A 136 -22.83 -2.39 -8.32
N VAL A 137 -22.80 -3.59 -7.73
CA VAL A 137 -23.77 -4.67 -8.04
C VAL A 137 -25.20 -4.26 -7.68
N HIS A 138 -25.37 -3.47 -6.61
CA HIS A 138 -26.67 -2.96 -6.19
C HIS A 138 -27.04 -1.63 -6.88
N SER A 139 -26.17 -1.13 -7.76
CA SER A 139 -26.43 0.03 -8.62
C SER A 139 -26.89 -0.45 -10.00
N ASP A 140 -27.47 0.45 -10.80
CA ASP A 140 -27.89 0.14 -12.18
C ASP A 140 -26.72 -0.12 -13.16
N SER A 141 -25.48 -0.09 -12.66
CA SER A 141 -24.23 -0.22 -13.43
C SER A 141 -23.51 -1.55 -13.18
N SER A 142 -24.21 -2.67 -13.41
CA SER A 142 -23.66 -4.03 -13.20
C SER A 142 -22.40 -4.31 -14.04
N ASN A 143 -22.23 -3.67 -15.19
CA ASN A 143 -21.02 -3.76 -16.01
C ASN A 143 -19.77 -3.26 -15.24
N LEU A 144 -19.90 -2.17 -14.48
CA LEU A 144 -18.81 -1.62 -13.68
C LEU A 144 -18.44 -2.55 -12.53
N ALA A 145 -19.42 -3.25 -11.94
CA ALA A 145 -19.14 -4.27 -10.94
C ALA A 145 -18.28 -5.42 -11.50
N HIS A 146 -18.55 -5.86 -12.73
CA HIS A 146 -17.73 -6.87 -13.42
C HIS A 146 -16.32 -6.37 -13.72
N LEU A 147 -16.17 -5.10 -14.09
CA LEU A 147 -14.85 -4.49 -14.30
C LEU A 147 -14.02 -4.50 -12.99
N VAL A 148 -14.62 -4.10 -11.88
CA VAL A 148 -13.97 -4.13 -10.56
C VAL A 148 -13.63 -5.56 -10.13
N ASP A 149 -14.50 -6.54 -10.41
CA ASP A 149 -14.24 -7.96 -10.13
C ASP A 149 -13.04 -8.51 -10.90
N ARG A 150 -12.92 -8.15 -12.20
CA ARG A 150 -11.76 -8.51 -13.04
C ARG A 150 -10.47 -7.95 -12.43
N ILE A 151 -10.47 -6.67 -12.02
CA ILE A 151 -9.33 -6.04 -11.36
C ILE A 151 -8.96 -6.80 -10.08
N GLN A 152 -9.94 -7.07 -9.21
CA GLN A 152 -9.71 -7.78 -7.95
C GLN A 152 -9.14 -9.19 -8.18
N THR A 153 -9.60 -9.89 -9.22
CA THR A 153 -9.11 -11.22 -9.58
C THR A 153 -7.64 -11.18 -10.02
N LYS A 154 -7.29 -10.24 -10.89
CA LYS A 154 -5.90 -10.05 -11.36
C LYS A 154 -4.98 -9.63 -10.22
N GLU A 155 -5.44 -8.74 -9.35
CA GLU A 155 -4.70 -8.32 -8.16
C GLU A 155 -4.41 -9.45 -7.17
N ASN A 156 -5.36 -10.37 -6.99
CA ASN A 156 -5.15 -11.56 -6.16
C ASN A 156 -4.15 -12.53 -6.81
N ALA A 157 -4.18 -12.66 -8.14
CA ALA A 157 -3.21 -13.47 -8.88
C ALA A 157 -1.79 -12.85 -8.80
N LEU A 158 -1.70 -11.52 -8.90
CA LEU A 158 -0.46 -10.77 -8.72
C LEU A 158 0.15 -11.04 -7.34
N LEU A 159 -0.64 -10.87 -6.28
CA LEU A 159 -0.18 -11.10 -4.90
C LEU A 159 0.36 -12.52 -4.71
N ARG A 160 -0.34 -13.53 -5.23
CA ARG A 160 0.12 -14.94 -5.14
C ARG A 160 1.43 -15.16 -5.90
N SER A 161 1.53 -14.64 -7.12
CA SER A 161 2.71 -14.81 -7.97
C SER A 161 3.95 -14.14 -7.35
N VAL A 162 3.79 -12.93 -6.81
CA VAL A 162 4.86 -12.22 -6.10
C VAL A 162 5.30 -13.00 -4.86
N VAL A 163 4.35 -13.42 -4.01
CA VAL A 163 4.69 -14.19 -2.79
C VAL A 163 5.42 -15.50 -3.14
N GLN A 164 5.00 -16.22 -4.17
CA GLN A 164 5.65 -17.47 -4.59
C GLN A 164 7.07 -17.22 -5.12
N ARG A 165 7.24 -16.21 -5.98
CA ARG A 165 8.56 -15.77 -6.47
C ARG A 165 9.49 -15.43 -5.33
N ASP A 166 9.00 -14.66 -4.37
CA ASP A 166 9.79 -14.13 -3.27
C ASP A 166 10.16 -15.21 -2.24
N GLN A 167 9.24 -16.16 -1.99
CA GLN A 167 9.56 -17.36 -1.22
C GLN A 167 10.70 -18.16 -1.88
N LEU A 168 10.64 -18.33 -3.20
CA LEU A 168 11.68 -19.04 -3.96
C LEU A 168 13.02 -18.29 -3.96
N ARG A 169 13.01 -16.97 -4.16
CA ARG A 169 14.22 -16.13 -4.03
C ARG A 169 14.85 -16.26 -2.64
N LYS A 170 14.02 -16.30 -1.59
CA LYS A 170 14.49 -16.44 -0.20
C LYS A 170 15.10 -17.82 0.08
N THR A 171 14.57 -18.90 -0.51
CA THR A 171 15.17 -20.24 -0.36
C THR A 171 16.50 -20.34 -1.08
N MET A 172 16.64 -19.71 -2.25
CA MET A 172 17.93 -19.68 -2.97
C MET A 172 19.03 -18.90 -2.21
N LEU A 173 18.68 -17.85 -1.47
CA LEU A 173 19.65 -17.09 -0.67
C LEU A 173 20.11 -17.79 0.62
N LYS A 174 19.41 -18.84 1.06
CA LYS A 174 19.84 -19.68 2.19
C LYS A 174 20.32 -21.02 1.65
N PRO A 175 21.52 -21.11 1.05
CA PRO A 175 22.08 -22.41 0.74
C PRO A 175 22.19 -23.19 2.06
N ASN A 176 21.52 -24.35 2.13
CA ASN A 176 21.80 -25.30 3.19
C ASN A 176 23.31 -25.61 3.12
N GLU A 177 24.00 -25.53 4.26
CA GLU A 177 25.46 -25.77 4.31
C GLU A 177 25.85 -27.20 3.92
N ASP A 178 24.87 -28.08 3.77
CA ASP A 178 25.00 -29.44 3.28
C ASP A 178 24.28 -29.58 1.93
N GLU A 179 25.04 -30.00 0.92
CA GLU A 179 24.63 -30.68 -0.33
C GLU A 179 24.73 -29.97 -1.69
N VAL A 180 24.72 -30.85 -2.69
CA VAL A 180 25.32 -30.79 -4.02
C VAL A 180 24.22 -30.44 -5.02
N GLU A 181 23.85 -29.17 -5.16
CA GLU A 181 22.64 -28.77 -5.90
C GLU A 181 22.92 -27.74 -7.02
N ARG A 182 23.63 -28.13 -8.09
CA ARG A 182 23.77 -27.25 -9.27
C ARG A 182 22.55 -27.30 -10.21
N ASP A 183 21.85 -28.43 -10.26
CA ASP A 183 20.69 -28.60 -11.14
C ASP A 183 19.43 -27.93 -10.56
N ASP A 184 19.26 -27.93 -9.23
CA ASP A 184 18.12 -27.29 -8.56
C ASP A 184 18.19 -25.75 -8.64
N ASP A 185 19.40 -25.19 -8.72
CA ASP A 185 19.62 -23.76 -8.87
C ASP A 185 19.14 -23.24 -10.24
N GLU A 186 19.36 -24.01 -11.31
CA GLU A 186 18.92 -23.65 -12.66
C GLU A 186 17.38 -23.74 -12.77
N GLU A 187 16.77 -24.81 -12.24
CA GLU A 187 15.31 -24.95 -12.20
C GLU A 187 14.63 -23.84 -11.38
N ALA A 188 15.21 -23.47 -10.23
CA ALA A 188 14.71 -22.39 -9.40
C ALA A 188 14.83 -21.02 -10.11
N SER A 189 15.94 -20.77 -10.80
CA SER A 189 16.15 -19.55 -11.59
C SER A 189 15.13 -19.43 -12.74
N GLU A 190 14.88 -20.51 -13.47
CA GLU A 190 13.85 -20.56 -14.52
C GLU A 190 12.45 -20.26 -13.96
N ARG A 191 12.10 -20.84 -12.80
CA ARG A 191 10.82 -20.56 -12.14
C ARG A 191 10.69 -19.11 -11.69
N ILE A 192 11.77 -18.50 -11.17
CA ILE A 192 11.77 -17.08 -10.81
C ILE A 192 11.50 -16.22 -12.05
N ALA A 193 12.16 -16.51 -13.17
CA ALA A 193 11.95 -15.81 -14.43
C ALA A 193 10.51 -15.95 -14.95
N GLN A 194 9.91 -17.14 -14.84
CA GLN A 194 8.49 -17.37 -15.19
C GLN A 194 7.55 -16.54 -14.32
N PHE A 195 7.80 -16.46 -13.01
CA PHE A 195 7.01 -15.62 -12.13
C PHE A 195 7.19 -14.13 -12.44
N ASP A 196 8.40 -13.67 -12.76
CA ASP A 196 8.64 -12.28 -13.13
C ASP A 196 7.89 -11.87 -14.40
N GLU A 197 7.86 -12.74 -15.43
CA GLU A 197 7.06 -12.46 -16.62
C GLU A 197 5.56 -12.50 -16.31
N THR A 198 5.09 -13.49 -15.53
CA THR A 198 3.68 -13.55 -15.09
C THR A 198 3.27 -12.30 -14.32
N VAL A 199 4.12 -11.81 -13.41
CA VAL A 199 3.88 -10.58 -12.64
C VAL A 199 3.78 -9.37 -13.57
N LYS A 200 4.66 -9.28 -14.58
CA LYS A 200 4.66 -8.19 -15.57
C LYS A 200 3.42 -8.23 -16.47
N GLU A 201 3.02 -9.41 -16.93
CA GLU A 201 1.78 -9.61 -17.70
C GLU A 201 0.56 -9.17 -16.88
N ILE A 202 0.42 -9.66 -15.64
CA ILE A 202 -0.72 -9.30 -14.78
C ILE A 202 -0.75 -7.80 -14.48
N ARG A 203 0.40 -7.15 -14.23
CA ARG A 203 0.47 -5.69 -14.03
C ARG A 203 0.01 -4.93 -15.28
N THR A 204 0.34 -5.45 -16.46
CA THR A 204 -0.11 -4.85 -17.74
C THR A 204 -1.62 -4.98 -17.91
N GLU A 205 -2.18 -6.16 -17.67
CA GLU A 205 -3.64 -6.38 -17.73
C GLU A 205 -4.39 -5.51 -16.71
N ILE A 206 -3.86 -5.33 -15.49
CA ILE A 206 -4.45 -4.41 -14.50
C ILE A 206 -4.44 -2.97 -15.03
N ALA A 207 -3.35 -2.53 -15.67
CA ALA A 207 -3.27 -1.19 -16.24
C ALA A 207 -4.29 -0.98 -17.36
N GLU A 208 -4.53 -1.98 -18.21
CA GLU A 208 -5.56 -1.96 -19.24
C GLU A 208 -6.97 -1.86 -18.63
N LEU A 209 -7.27 -2.67 -17.62
CA LEU A 209 -8.53 -2.57 -16.88
C LEU A 209 -8.71 -1.21 -16.22
N MET A 210 -7.63 -0.61 -15.72
CA MET A 210 -7.68 0.75 -15.18
C MET A 210 -7.97 1.78 -16.25
N GLN A 211 -7.48 1.62 -17.48
CA GLN A 211 -7.88 2.47 -18.62
C GLN A 211 -9.38 2.37 -18.90
N GLU A 212 -9.97 1.17 -18.84
CA GLU A 212 -11.42 1.00 -18.91
C GLU A 212 -12.13 1.79 -17.78
N VAL A 213 -11.64 1.72 -16.54
CA VAL A 213 -12.19 2.51 -15.41
C VAL A 213 -12.09 4.02 -15.65
N TYR A 214 -10.98 4.49 -16.25
CA TYR A 214 -10.83 5.91 -16.61
C TYR A 214 -11.84 6.33 -17.68
N ALA A 215 -12.04 5.52 -18.71
CA ALA A 215 -13.00 5.79 -19.79
C ALA A 215 -14.44 5.86 -19.26
N GLU A 216 -14.86 4.85 -18.50
CA GLU A 216 -16.20 4.78 -17.89
C GLU A 216 -16.46 5.97 -16.93
N SER A 217 -15.44 6.39 -16.19
CA SER A 217 -15.55 7.58 -15.34
C SER A 217 -15.79 8.87 -16.13
N LEU A 218 -15.16 9.00 -17.31
CA LEU A 218 -15.32 10.17 -18.17
C LEU A 218 -16.70 10.18 -18.83
N GLU A 219 -17.16 9.03 -19.30
CA GLU A 219 -18.50 8.88 -19.88
C GLU A 219 -19.57 9.29 -18.86
N LEU A 220 -19.51 8.75 -17.63
CA LEU A 220 -20.44 9.11 -16.56
C LEU A 220 -20.38 10.60 -16.20
N GLN A 221 -19.19 11.21 -16.23
CA GLN A 221 -19.04 12.64 -15.96
C GLN A 221 -19.68 13.52 -17.05
N LEU A 222 -19.73 13.03 -18.30
CA LEU A 222 -20.38 13.73 -19.42
C LEU A 222 -21.90 13.54 -19.42
N THR A 223 -22.41 12.42 -18.91
CA THR A 223 -23.86 12.17 -18.82
C THR A 223 -24.52 12.81 -17.60
N ASP A 224 -23.76 13.03 -16.51
CA ASP A 224 -24.24 13.66 -15.27
C ASP A 224 -24.09 15.20 -15.25
N GLY A 225 -23.51 15.81 -16.30
CA GLY A 225 -23.28 17.25 -16.44
C GLY A 225 -24.28 17.96 -17.34
#